data_AF-A0A564QB24-F1
#
_entry.id   AF-A0A564QB24-F1
#
_cell.length_a   1.000
_cell.length_b   1.000
_cell.length_c   1.000
_cell.angle_alpha   90.00
_cell.angle_beta   90.00
_cell.angle_gamma   90.00
#
_symmetry.space_group_name_H-M   'P 1'
#
loop_
_entity.id
_entity.type
_entity.pdbx_description
1 polymer ?
#
loop_
_entity_poly.entity_id
_entity_poly.type
_entity_poly.pdbx_seq_one_letter_code
_entity_poly.pdbx_strand_id
1 'polypeptide(L)'
;MIKARAISGGQAEGKVILTHDAISFLGSVDPKTGVIVEEGHELYGKKISGRVLVFPHGKGSTVGSYVIYQLKKKDLAPVAMINQSSEPIVALGAIISGIPLVDEPSIDVFEFLKDGDTVLVDGDQGTIEVIN
;
A
#
# COMPACT_ATOMS: atom_id res chain seq x y z
N MET A 1 -3.63 -14.93 11.13
CA MET A 1 -4.61 -14.03 10.49
C MET A 1 -4.85 -12.82 11.39
N ILE A 2 -4.65 -11.63 10.84
CA ILE A 2 -4.85 -10.33 11.49
C ILE A 2 -6.14 -9.75 10.91
N LYS A 3 -7.02 -9.22 11.77
CA LYS A 3 -8.22 -8.51 11.32
C LYS A 3 -7.89 -7.06 11.05
N ALA A 4 -8.58 -6.46 10.09
CA ALA A 4 -8.47 -5.07 9.69
C ALA A 4 -9.83 -4.60 9.16
N ARG A 5 -9.97 -3.31 8.89
CA ARG A 5 -11.11 -2.74 8.18
C ARG A 5 -10.89 -2.81 6.67
N ALA A 6 -11.87 -3.32 5.95
CA ALA A 6 -11.89 -3.35 4.50
C ALA A 6 -12.13 -1.94 3.91
N ILE A 7 -11.29 -1.51 2.97
CA ILE A 7 -11.43 -0.22 2.27
C ILE A 7 -11.63 -0.42 0.76
N SER A 8 -10.83 -1.28 0.14
CA SER A 8 -10.94 -1.64 -1.28
C SER A 8 -10.88 -3.14 -1.41
N GLY A 9 -11.85 -3.72 -2.12
CA GLY A 9 -12.03 -5.17 -2.24
C GLY A 9 -11.00 -5.86 -3.12
N GLY A 10 -11.15 -7.18 -3.23
CA GLY A 10 -10.24 -8.10 -3.89
C GLY A 10 -9.20 -8.72 -2.96
N GLN A 11 -8.45 -9.67 -3.51
CA GLN A 11 -7.41 -10.40 -2.80
C GLN A 11 -6.10 -10.34 -3.59
N ALA A 12 -5.00 -10.13 -2.89
CA ALA A 12 -3.68 -10.22 -3.51
C ALA A 12 -2.61 -10.68 -2.52
N GLU A 13 -1.70 -11.50 -3.04
CA GLU A 13 -0.53 -11.99 -2.35
C GLU A 13 0.72 -11.29 -2.87
N GLY A 14 1.66 -10.99 -1.98
CA GLY A 14 2.97 -10.51 -2.39
C GLY A 14 3.94 -10.32 -1.23
N LYS A 15 5.18 -9.99 -1.59
CA LYS A 15 6.21 -9.67 -0.59
C LYS A 15 5.95 -8.29 0.00
N VAL A 16 5.91 -8.21 1.32
CA VAL A 16 5.83 -6.97 2.10
C VAL A 16 7.00 -6.08 1.75
N ILE A 17 6.71 -4.81 1.46
CA ILE A 17 7.64 -3.69 1.57
C ILE A 17 7.00 -2.69 2.52
N LEU A 18 7.72 -2.30 3.57
CA LEU A 18 7.16 -1.50 4.66
C LEU A 18 7.98 -0.25 4.94
N THR A 19 7.31 0.77 5.48
CA THR A 19 7.92 2.03 5.90
C THR A 19 7.12 2.71 7.00
N HIS A 20 7.80 3.40 7.89
CA HIS A 20 7.20 4.25 8.93
C HIS A 20 6.93 5.67 8.44
N ASP A 21 7.41 6.03 7.24
CA ASP A 21 7.12 7.31 6.63
C ASP A 21 5.76 7.30 5.93
N ALA A 22 5.03 8.41 6.04
CA ALA A 22 3.82 8.61 5.24
C ALA A 22 4.17 8.83 3.75
N ILE A 23 3.37 8.26 2.85
CA ILE A 23 3.62 8.28 1.40
C ILE A 23 2.73 9.31 0.72
N SER A 24 3.32 10.21 -0.07
CA SER A 24 2.58 11.02 -1.04
C SER A 24 2.67 10.36 -2.41
N PHE A 25 1.59 9.78 -2.93
CA PHE A 25 1.66 9.20 -4.28
C PHE A 25 1.94 10.24 -5.37
N LEU A 26 1.69 11.53 -5.13
CA LEU A 26 2.01 12.60 -6.06
C LEU A 26 3.48 13.04 -6.02
N GLY A 27 4.07 13.12 -4.83
CA GLY A 27 5.43 13.66 -4.63
C GLY A 27 6.50 12.61 -4.37
N SER A 28 6.13 11.50 -3.71
CA SER A 28 7.05 10.48 -3.24
C SER A 28 7.27 9.37 -4.25
N VAL A 29 6.40 9.19 -5.25
CA VAL A 29 6.45 8.04 -6.18
C VAL A 29 6.59 8.53 -7.60
N ASP A 30 7.55 8.00 -8.35
CA ASP A 30 7.64 8.25 -9.79
C ASP A 30 6.58 7.41 -10.55
N PRO A 31 5.59 8.03 -11.19
CA PRO A 31 4.50 7.34 -11.91
C PRO A 31 4.95 6.62 -13.18
N LYS A 32 6.21 6.77 -13.59
CA LYS A 32 6.80 6.09 -14.76
C LYS A 32 7.56 4.83 -14.37
N THR A 33 8.01 4.71 -13.13
CA THR A 33 8.88 3.61 -12.68
C THR A 33 8.36 2.86 -11.46
N GLY A 34 7.42 3.42 -10.70
CA GLY A 34 6.95 2.86 -9.43
C GLY A 34 8.02 2.90 -8.34
N VAL A 35 9.03 3.76 -8.49
CA VAL A 35 10.12 3.95 -7.51
C VAL A 35 9.75 5.08 -6.55
N ILE A 36 10.08 4.92 -5.26
CA ILE A 36 10.04 6.03 -4.30
C ILE A 36 11.20 6.98 -4.57
N VAL A 37 10.91 8.25 -4.84
CA VAL A 37 11.87 9.29 -5.25
C VAL A 37 11.99 10.45 -4.27
N GLU A 38 11.24 10.44 -3.16
CA GLU A 38 11.38 11.44 -2.10
C GLU A 38 12.68 11.23 -1.34
N GLU A 39 13.62 12.17 -1.48
CA GLU A 39 14.88 12.16 -0.75
C GLU A 39 14.63 12.13 0.77
N GLY A 40 15.39 11.29 1.47
CA GLY A 40 15.24 11.11 2.92
C GLY A 40 14.15 10.14 3.35
N HIS A 41 13.28 9.68 2.44
CA HIS A 41 12.31 8.64 2.73
C HIS A 41 13.01 7.29 2.92
N GLU A 42 12.59 6.49 3.91
CA GLU A 42 13.13 5.14 4.19
C GLU A 42 13.18 4.22 2.96
N LEU A 43 12.22 4.36 2.04
CA LEU A 43 12.13 3.54 0.83
C LEU A 43 12.74 4.20 -0.40
N TYR A 44 13.50 5.29 -0.26
CA TYR A 44 14.13 5.98 -1.38
C TYR A 44 14.89 5.01 -2.32
N GLY A 45 14.58 5.07 -3.62
CA GLY A 45 15.15 4.21 -4.65
C GLY A 45 14.54 2.79 -4.73
N LYS A 46 13.56 2.44 -3.88
CA LYS A 46 12.88 1.14 -3.90
C LYS A 46 11.65 1.16 -4.80
N LYS A 47 11.38 0.03 -5.47
CA LYS A 47 10.18 -0.19 -6.28
C LYS A 47 9.06 -0.78 -5.44
N ILE A 48 7.86 -0.22 -5.58
CA ILE A 48 6.63 -0.72 -4.93
C ILE A 48 5.81 -1.67 -5.83
N SER A 49 6.11 -1.69 -7.13
CA SER A 49 5.43 -2.53 -8.11
C SER A 49 5.47 -4.01 -7.71
N GLY A 50 4.32 -4.69 -7.69
CA GLY A 50 4.28 -6.12 -7.38
C GLY A 50 4.40 -6.47 -5.88
N ARG A 51 4.48 -5.48 -5.00
CA ARG A 51 4.69 -5.66 -3.55
C ARG A 51 3.41 -5.41 -2.77
N VAL A 52 3.33 -5.97 -1.56
CA VAL A 52 2.34 -5.53 -0.56
C VAL A 52 2.94 -4.34 0.16
N LEU A 53 2.41 -3.15 -0.09
CA LEU A 53 2.96 -1.90 0.45
C LEU A 53 2.31 -1.58 1.81
N VAL A 54 3.13 -1.54 2.86
CA VAL A 54 2.71 -1.24 4.23
C VAL A 54 3.25 0.12 4.64
N PHE A 55 2.37 1.04 5.02
CA PHE A 55 2.74 2.42 5.37
C PHE A 55 1.67 3.02 6.29
N PRO A 56 1.99 3.99 7.16
CA PRO A 56 1.05 4.42 8.21
C PRO A 56 -0.21 5.07 7.63
N HIS A 57 -0.03 6.05 6.74
CA HIS A 57 -1.09 6.78 6.05
C HIS A 57 -0.54 7.46 4.79
N GLY A 58 -1.43 7.90 3.90
CA GLY A 58 -1.05 8.79 2.80
C GLY A 58 -0.66 10.19 3.30
N LYS A 59 -0.03 11.02 2.47
CA LYS A 59 0.11 12.46 2.75
C LYS A 59 -0.12 13.32 1.49
N GLY A 60 -0.72 14.48 1.69
CA GLY A 60 -1.08 15.44 0.64
C GLY A 60 -2.55 15.37 0.24
N SER A 61 -3.08 16.43 -0.37
CA SER A 61 -4.53 16.71 -0.33
C SER A 61 -5.23 16.82 -1.69
N THR A 62 -4.61 16.37 -2.79
CA THR A 62 -5.11 16.69 -4.14
C THR A 62 -5.29 15.48 -5.04
N VAL A 63 -4.26 15.08 -5.79
CA VAL A 63 -4.41 14.20 -6.98
C VAL A 63 -3.67 12.87 -6.87
N GLY A 64 -3.25 12.49 -5.65
CA GLY A 64 -2.52 11.23 -5.42
C GLY A 64 -3.29 9.97 -5.87
N SER A 65 -4.62 10.01 -5.83
CA SER A 65 -5.48 8.92 -6.30
C SER A 65 -5.29 8.60 -7.79
N TYR A 66 -5.12 9.62 -8.62
CA TYR A 66 -4.87 9.43 -10.06
C TYR A 66 -3.47 8.89 -10.35
N VAL A 67 -2.50 9.14 -9.45
CA VAL A 67 -1.17 8.55 -9.58
C VAL A 67 -1.23 7.06 -9.26
N ILE A 68 -1.95 6.65 -8.21
CA ILE A 68 -2.20 5.22 -7.93
C ILE A 68 -2.84 4.54 -9.15
N TYR A 69 -3.86 5.17 -9.73
CA TYR A 69 -4.50 4.68 -10.95
C TYR A 69 -3.56 4.58 -12.15
N GLN A 70 -2.70 5.59 -12.36
CA GLN A 70 -1.70 5.58 -13.41
C GLN A 70 -0.68 4.45 -13.22
N LEU A 71 -0.22 4.23 -11.98
CA LEU A 71 0.69 3.13 -11.64
C LEU A 71 0.04 1.79 -11.95
N LYS A 72 -1.24 1.60 -11.57
CA LYS A 72 -1.97 0.36 -11.86
C LYS A 72 -2.09 0.11 -13.36
N LYS A 73 -2.45 1.12 -14.14
CA LYS A 73 -2.56 1.02 -15.61
C LYS A 73 -1.25 0.66 -16.32
N LYS A 74 -0.11 0.83 -15.65
CA LYS A 74 1.23 0.51 -16.18
C LYS A 74 1.85 -0.72 -15.52
N ASP A 75 1.11 -1.46 -14.70
CA ASP A 75 1.62 -2.58 -13.90
C ASP A 75 2.78 -2.18 -12.95
N LEU A 76 2.77 -0.93 -12.48
CA LEU A 76 3.76 -0.36 -11.56
C LEU A 76 3.24 -0.17 -10.14
N ALA A 77 1.95 -0.47 -9.90
CA ALA A 77 1.33 -0.35 -8.59
C ALA A 77 1.72 -1.50 -7.64
N PRO A 78 1.62 -1.28 -6.31
CA PRO A 78 1.60 -2.40 -5.38
C PRO A 78 0.42 -3.34 -5.68
N VAL A 79 0.58 -4.62 -5.33
CA VAL A 79 -0.48 -5.62 -5.52
C VAL A 79 -1.55 -5.50 -4.46
N ALA A 80 -1.21 -5.03 -3.27
CA ALA A 80 -2.12 -4.65 -2.20
C ALA A 80 -1.48 -3.58 -1.32
N MET A 81 -2.29 -2.90 -0.52
CA MET A 81 -1.85 -1.90 0.44
C MET A 81 -2.39 -2.23 1.84
N ILE A 82 -1.61 -1.90 2.86
CA ILE A 82 -2.00 -1.99 4.27
C ILE A 82 -1.67 -0.64 4.91
N ASN A 83 -2.67 0.01 5.51
CA ASN A 83 -2.47 1.24 6.28
C ASN A 83 -2.76 1.07 7.77
N GLN A 84 -2.12 1.88 8.60
CA GLN A 84 -2.58 2.04 9.97
C GLN A 84 -3.91 2.81 10.00
N SER A 85 -4.00 3.87 9.19
CA SER A 85 -5.25 4.57 8.90
C SER A 85 -5.20 5.11 7.48
N SER A 86 -6.18 4.76 6.66
CA SER A 86 -6.24 5.25 5.28
C SER A 86 -6.79 6.67 5.22
N GLU A 87 -6.10 7.52 4.46
CA GLU A 87 -6.68 8.81 4.04
C GLU A 87 -7.61 8.63 2.82
N PRO A 88 -8.63 9.49 2.64
CA PRO A 88 -9.58 9.40 1.53
C PRO A 88 -8.94 9.34 0.14
N ILE A 89 -7.79 9.99 -0.05
CA ILE A 89 -7.08 10.01 -1.34
C ILE A 89 -6.48 8.63 -1.67
N VAL A 90 -5.89 7.95 -0.68
CA VAL A 90 -5.35 6.60 -0.86
C VAL A 90 -6.49 5.61 -1.06
N ALA A 91 -7.54 5.70 -0.23
CA ALA A 91 -8.74 4.88 -0.35
C ALA A 91 -9.36 4.98 -1.75
N LEU A 92 -9.60 6.21 -2.22
CA LEU A 92 -10.14 6.45 -3.57
C LEU A 92 -9.22 5.87 -4.66
N GLY A 93 -7.91 6.11 -4.55
CA GLY A 93 -6.93 5.57 -5.48
C GLY A 93 -6.94 4.04 -5.54
N ALA A 94 -7.03 3.37 -4.40
CA ALA A 94 -7.14 1.92 -4.31
C ALA A 94 -8.41 1.40 -4.98
N ILE A 95 -9.57 2.00 -4.64
CA ILE A 95 -10.89 1.61 -5.14
C ILE A 95 -10.95 1.72 -6.66
N ILE A 96 -10.60 2.87 -7.24
CA ILE A 96 -10.68 3.07 -8.70
C ILE A 96 -9.64 2.24 -9.48
N SER A 97 -8.61 1.76 -8.79
CA SER A 97 -7.55 0.93 -9.36
C SER A 97 -7.77 -0.56 -9.15
N GLY A 98 -8.78 -0.97 -8.38
CA GLY A 98 -8.97 -2.37 -7.99
C GLY A 98 -7.73 -2.95 -7.29
N ILE A 99 -7.12 -2.17 -6.41
CA ILE A 99 -6.03 -2.63 -5.55
C ILE A 99 -6.66 -2.93 -4.18
N PRO A 100 -6.52 -4.16 -3.64
CA PRO A 100 -6.93 -4.48 -2.28
C PRO A 100 -6.27 -3.54 -1.27
N LEU A 101 -7.08 -2.95 -0.39
CA LEU A 101 -6.62 -2.08 0.68
C LEU A 101 -7.39 -2.37 1.95
N VAL A 102 -6.65 -2.56 3.03
CA VAL A 102 -7.17 -2.67 4.39
C VAL A 102 -6.48 -1.65 5.29
N ASP A 103 -7.19 -1.19 6.32
CA ASP A 103 -6.62 -0.32 7.35
C ASP A 103 -7.09 -0.65 8.77
N GLU A 104 -6.60 0.09 9.77
CA GLU A 104 -6.91 -0.15 11.20
C GLU A 104 -6.74 -1.63 11.62
N PRO A 105 -5.55 -2.22 11.40
CA PRO A 105 -5.28 -3.59 11.79
C PRO A 105 -5.45 -3.77 13.31
N SER A 106 -5.91 -4.94 13.72
CA SER A 106 -6.17 -5.28 15.12
C SER A 106 -4.90 -5.40 15.97
N ILE A 107 -3.73 -5.38 15.34
CA ILE A 107 -2.40 -5.36 15.96
C ILE A 107 -1.52 -4.34 15.23
N ASP A 108 -0.39 -3.98 15.84
CA ASP A 108 0.63 -3.20 15.17
C ASP A 108 1.32 -4.06 14.09
N VAL A 109 1.06 -3.74 12.82
CA VAL A 109 1.64 -4.46 11.68
C VAL A 109 3.12 -4.16 11.48
N PHE A 110 3.64 -3.05 12.01
CA PHE A 110 5.06 -2.69 11.88
C PHE A 110 5.96 -3.51 12.82
N GLU A 111 5.42 -3.94 13.96
CA GLU A 111 6.11 -4.86 14.89
C GLU A 111 6.01 -6.33 14.45
N PHE A 112 4.96 -6.68 13.71
CA PHE A 112 4.67 -8.07 13.35
C PHE A 112 5.20 -8.47 11.96
N LEU A 113 5.09 -7.58 10.96
CA LEU A 113 5.52 -7.86 9.59
C LEU A 113 6.97 -7.39 9.38
N LYS A 114 7.70 -8.09 8.51
CA LYS A 114 9.05 -7.73 8.09
C LYS A 114 9.10 -7.56 6.57
N ASP A 115 10.01 -6.68 6.10
CA ASP A 115 10.28 -6.59 4.67
C ASP A 115 10.68 -7.96 4.12
N GLY A 116 10.01 -8.37 3.04
CA GLY A 116 10.22 -9.65 2.39
C GLY A 116 9.28 -10.78 2.83
N ASP A 117 8.53 -10.63 3.93
CA ASP A 117 7.47 -11.58 4.30
C ASP A 117 6.45 -11.69 3.16
N THR A 118 6.00 -12.89 2.84
CA THR A 118 4.89 -13.08 1.90
C THR A 118 3.58 -12.99 2.67
N VAL A 119 2.68 -12.10 2.24
CA VAL A 119 1.36 -11.95 2.86
C VAL A 119 0.26 -11.97 1.83
N LEU A 120 -0.88 -12.53 2.20
CA LEU A 120 -2.16 -12.38 1.54
C LEU A 120 -2.95 -11.27 2.22
N VAL A 121 -3.35 -10.28 1.43
CA VAL A 121 -4.29 -9.23 1.84
C VAL A 121 -5.64 -9.54 1.22
N ASP A 122 -6.64 -9.71 2.07
CA ASP A 122 -8.03 -9.87 1.68
C ASP A 122 -8.80 -8.58 2.01
N GLY A 123 -9.00 -7.76 0.97
CA GLY A 123 -9.75 -6.52 1.05
C GLY A 123 -11.26 -6.72 1.08
N ASP A 124 -11.77 -7.90 0.73
CA ASP A 124 -13.20 -8.22 0.81
C ASP A 124 -13.61 -8.56 2.24
N GLN A 125 -12.73 -9.28 2.96
CA GLN A 125 -12.97 -9.69 4.36
C GLN A 125 -12.26 -8.83 5.40
N GLY A 126 -11.36 -7.94 4.98
CA GLY A 126 -10.56 -7.11 5.90
C GLY A 126 -9.58 -7.95 6.71
N THR A 127 -8.76 -8.77 6.05
CA THR A 127 -7.76 -9.60 6.75
C THR A 127 -6.39 -9.56 6.12
N ILE A 128 -5.37 -9.81 6.94
CA ILE A 128 -3.97 -9.95 6.54
C ILE A 128 -3.47 -11.30 7.06
N GLU A 129 -2.88 -12.10 6.20
CA GLU A 129 -2.33 -13.42 6.53
C GLU A 129 -0.89 -13.54 6.05
N VAL A 130 0.02 -13.95 6.93
CA VAL A 130 1.40 -14.28 6.55
C VAL A 130 1.41 -15.70 6.00
N ILE A 131 1.90 -15.85 4.78
CA ILE A 131 2.05 -17.12 4.08
C ILE A 131 3.52 -17.53 4.17
N ASN A 132 3.79 -18.59 4.92
CA ASN A 132 5.12 -19.20 5.04
C ASN A 132 5.39 -20.19 3.92
#